data_AF-A0A3D0SWL4-F1
#
_entry.id   AF-A0A3D0SWL4-F1
#
_cell.length_a   1.000
_cell.length_b   1.000
_cell.length_c   1.000
_cell.angle_alpha   90.00
_cell.angle_beta   90.00
_cell.angle_gamma   90.00
#
_symmetry.space_group_name_H-M   'P 1'
#
loop_
_entity.id
_entity.type
_entity.pdbx_description
1 polymer ?
#
loop_
_entity_poly.entity_id
_entity_poly.type
_entity_poly.pdbx_seq_one_letter_code
_entity_poly.pdbx_strand_id
1 'polypeptide(L)'
;NQLAALSRNSIASKAMENARYILTGSVNEAIAVSNQYAPEHLIVQCDNSRGLLPLIKHAGSIFLGPWSPESAGDYASGTNHVLPTYGYARNYSSLGLLDFMRRYTIQELSEDGMRNLGPAIMQLADAEGLDAHRNAVGYRLDKLNKQND
;
A
#
# COMPACT_ATOMS: atom_id res chain seq x y z
N ASN A 1 32.78 0.68 22.81
CA ASN A 1 32.69 1.25 21.45
C ASN A 1 32.25 0.13 20.50
N GLN A 2 30.97 0.05 20.11
CA GLN A 2 30.44 -1.09 19.35
C GLN A 2 30.94 -1.12 17.90
N LEU A 3 30.95 0.03 17.22
CA LEU A 3 31.37 0.15 15.81
C LEU A 3 32.79 -0.36 15.59
N ALA A 4 33.71 -0.06 16.51
CA ALA A 4 35.10 -0.47 16.44
C ALA A 4 35.30 -2.00 16.43
N ALA A 5 34.37 -2.76 17.03
CA ALA A 5 34.47 -4.21 17.15
C ALA A 5 33.83 -4.99 15.98
N LEU A 6 33.18 -4.30 15.03
CA LEU A 6 32.48 -4.96 13.93
C LEU A 6 33.47 -5.41 12.84
N SER A 7 33.34 -6.65 12.37
CA SER A 7 34.10 -7.16 11.22
C SER A 7 33.83 -6.36 9.94
N ARG A 8 32.63 -5.78 9.81
CA ARG A 8 32.20 -4.91 8.70
C ARG A 8 32.28 -3.42 9.04
N ASN A 9 33.16 -3.02 9.97
CA ASN A 9 33.32 -1.64 10.42
C ASN A 9 33.49 -0.65 9.26
N SER A 10 34.30 -0.96 8.25
CA SER A 10 34.53 -0.04 7.12
C SER A 10 33.23 0.36 6.39
N ILE A 11 32.31 -0.59 6.20
CA ILE A 11 31.01 -0.34 5.59
C ILE A 11 30.11 0.46 6.54
N ALA A 12 30.01 0.03 7.80
CA ALA A 12 29.17 0.69 8.80
C ALA A 12 29.61 2.14 9.03
N SER A 13 30.92 2.39 9.15
CA SER A 13 31.49 3.73 9.29
C SER A 13 31.13 4.63 8.12
N LYS A 14 31.18 4.12 6.88
CA LYS A 14 30.80 4.89 5.70
C LYS A 14 29.30 5.25 5.67
N ALA A 15 28.44 4.32 6.11
CA ALA A 15 27.01 4.61 6.25
C ALA A 15 26.76 5.68 7.35
N MET A 16 27.48 5.61 8.47
CA MET A 16 27.34 6.56 9.58
C MET A 16 27.72 8.00 9.22
N GLU A 17 28.61 8.24 8.24
CA GLU A 17 28.89 9.59 7.72
C GLU A 17 27.63 10.29 7.15
N ASN A 18 26.67 9.50 6.67
CA ASN A 18 25.42 9.96 6.08
C ASN A 18 24.23 9.89 7.05
N ALA A 19 24.40 9.25 8.21
CA ALA A 19 23.38 9.19 9.24
C ALA A 19 23.13 10.56 9.88
N ARG A 20 21.92 10.77 10.39
CA ARG A 20 21.52 12.01 11.05
C ARG A 20 20.82 11.70 12.37
N TYR A 21 21.13 12.48 13.39
CA TYR A 21 20.43 12.48 14.66
C TYR A 21 19.62 13.77 14.72
N ILE A 22 18.31 13.64 14.90
CA ILE A 22 17.39 14.76 14.94
C ILE A 22 16.77 14.80 16.33
N LEU A 23 17.17 15.80 17.12
CA LEU A 23 16.52 16.09 18.39
C LEU A 23 15.19 16.78 18.09
N THR A 24 14.11 16.27 18.67
CA THR A 24 12.75 16.82 18.55
C THR A 24 12.23 17.17 19.94
N GLY A 25 11.27 18.09 20.02
CA GLY A 25 10.66 18.51 21.28
C GLY A 25 9.64 17.50 21.84
N SER A 26 9.17 16.54 21.03
CA SER A 26 8.24 15.50 21.46
C SER A 26 8.27 14.26 20.56
N VAL A 27 7.75 13.14 21.07
CA VAL A 27 7.56 11.90 20.28
C VAL A 27 6.65 12.14 19.07
N ASN A 28 5.61 12.97 19.20
CA ASN A 28 4.71 13.29 18.09
C ASN A 28 5.45 14.03 16.97
N GLU A 29 6.37 14.94 17.32
CA GLU A 29 7.23 15.61 16.34
C GLU A 29 8.22 14.63 15.69
N ALA A 30 8.80 13.71 16.45
CA ALA A 30 9.65 12.63 15.90
C ALA A 30 8.88 11.76 14.88
N ILE A 31 7.62 11.41 15.17
CA ILE A 31 6.75 10.67 14.25
C ILE A 31 6.42 11.51 13.01
N ALA A 32 6.19 12.82 13.16
CA ALA A 32 5.97 13.71 12.01
C ALA A 32 7.19 13.74 11.08
N VAL A 33 8.40 13.84 11.64
CA VAL A 33 9.66 13.73 10.89
C VAL A 33 9.78 12.36 10.22
N SER A 34 9.51 11.27 10.94
CA SER A 34 9.56 9.91 10.40
C SER A 34 8.60 9.71 9.23
N ASN A 35 7.36 10.19 9.35
CA ASN A 35 6.37 10.16 8.27
C ASN A 35 6.83 10.97 7.05
N GLN A 36 7.45 12.13 7.26
CA GLN A 36 8.01 12.90 6.16
C GLN A 36 9.22 12.22 5.51
N TYR A 37 9.99 11.45 6.28
CA TYR A 37 11.12 10.69 5.76
C TYR A 37 10.69 9.42 5.00
N ALA A 38 9.60 8.77 5.45
CA ALA A 38 9.08 7.52 4.91
C ALA A 38 10.15 6.40 4.87
N PRO A 39 10.64 5.96 6.04
CA PRO A 39 11.71 4.97 6.13
C PRO A 39 11.30 3.59 5.63
N GLU A 40 12.30 2.82 5.20
CA GLU A 40 12.18 1.38 4.95
C GLU A 40 11.79 0.65 6.26
N HIS A 41 12.62 0.80 7.30
CA HIS A 41 12.39 0.27 8.64
C HIS A 41 12.17 1.38 9.66
N LEU A 42 11.12 1.27 10.47
CA LEU A 42 10.87 2.18 11.59
C LEU A 42 10.91 1.41 12.91
N ILE A 43 11.89 1.72 13.76
CA ILE A 43 11.98 1.17 15.11
C ILE A 43 11.46 2.21 16.12
N VAL A 44 10.44 1.85 16.89
CA VAL A 44 9.80 2.71 17.89
C VAL A 44 10.17 2.23 19.29
N GLN A 45 11.32 2.69 19.79
CA GLN A 45 11.84 2.41 21.13
C GLN A 45 11.45 3.52 22.11
N CYS A 46 10.18 3.54 22.52
CA CYS A 46 9.68 4.44 23.56
C CYS A 46 8.58 3.75 24.37
N ASP A 47 8.22 4.35 25.51
CA ASP A 47 7.10 3.88 26.32
C ASP A 47 5.79 3.97 25.52
N ASN A 48 4.91 2.97 25.71
CA ASN A 48 3.65 2.86 24.98
C ASN A 48 3.80 2.93 23.43
N SER A 49 4.88 2.35 22.87
CA SER A 49 5.15 2.33 21.42
C SER A 49 3.96 1.87 20.57
N ARG A 50 3.18 0.90 21.06
CA ARG A 50 1.97 0.40 20.39
C ARG A 50 0.87 1.47 20.28
N GLY A 51 0.72 2.33 21.27
CA GLY A 51 -0.24 3.44 21.26
C GLY A 51 0.03 4.50 20.20
N LEU A 52 1.25 4.52 19.64
CA LEU A 52 1.67 5.48 18.62
C LEU A 52 1.38 5.01 17.18
N LEU A 53 1.02 3.74 16.97
CA LEU A 53 0.73 3.18 15.65
C LEU A 53 -0.26 4.02 14.81
N PRO A 54 -1.37 4.56 15.38
CA PRO A 54 -2.30 5.38 14.60
C PRO A 54 -1.70 6.67 14.03
N LEU A 55 -0.55 7.12 14.54
CA LEU A 55 0.14 8.31 14.08
C LEU A 55 1.15 8.02 12.96
N ILE A 56 1.52 6.75 12.75
CA ILE A 56 2.48 6.33 11.73
C ILE A 56 1.74 6.12 10.40
N LYS A 57 2.16 6.88 9.38
CA LYS A 57 1.55 6.90 8.04
C LYS A 57 2.42 6.22 6.99
N HIS A 58 3.74 6.36 7.10
CA HIS A 58 4.68 5.91 6.07
C HIS A 58 5.86 5.18 6.70
N ALA A 59 5.90 3.86 6.55
CA ALA A 59 7.02 2.99 6.89
C ALA A 59 6.87 1.66 6.14
N GLY A 60 7.96 1.05 5.69
CA GLY A 60 7.92 -0.28 5.06
C GLY A 60 7.59 -1.39 6.06
N SER A 61 8.31 -1.43 7.18
CA SER A 61 8.04 -2.32 8.31
C SER A 61 8.29 -1.61 9.65
N ILE A 62 7.49 -1.93 10.67
CA ILE A 62 7.47 -1.22 11.96
C ILE A 62 7.78 -2.18 13.10
N PHE A 63 8.76 -1.82 13.91
CA PHE A 63 9.25 -2.59 15.06
C PHE A 63 8.92 -1.84 16.36
N LEU A 64 8.29 -2.50 17.32
CA LEU A 64 7.71 -1.84 18.50
C LEU A 64 8.35 -2.29 19.81
N GLY A 65 8.86 -1.32 20.57
CA GLY A 65 9.36 -1.55 21.93
C GLY A 65 10.78 -2.14 21.98
N PRO A 66 11.28 -2.41 23.21
CA PRO A 66 12.70 -2.69 23.45
C PRO A 66 13.16 -4.07 22.96
N TRP A 67 12.25 -5.00 22.68
CA TRP A 67 12.57 -6.39 22.36
C TRP A 67 12.35 -6.74 20.88
N SER A 68 12.15 -5.74 20.03
CA SER A 68 11.91 -5.92 18.59
C SER A 68 13.04 -5.28 17.78
N PRO A 69 14.25 -5.88 17.75
CA PRO A 69 15.29 -5.43 16.85
C PRO A 69 14.89 -5.68 15.39
N GLU A 70 15.36 -4.83 14.48
CA GLU A 70 15.21 -5.01 13.03
C GLU A 70 15.60 -6.41 12.57
N SER A 71 16.66 -6.97 13.16
CA SER A 71 17.14 -8.32 12.87
C SER A 71 16.09 -9.41 13.05
N ALA A 72 15.12 -9.26 13.96
CA ALA A 72 14.03 -10.23 14.06
C ALA A 72 13.16 -10.22 12.79
N GLY A 73 12.89 -9.04 12.22
CA GLY A 73 12.18 -8.84 10.97
C GLY A 73 12.95 -9.37 9.77
N ASP A 74 14.26 -9.12 9.74
CA ASP A 74 15.14 -9.54 8.65
C ASP A 74 15.23 -11.06 8.49
N TYR A 75 14.98 -11.82 9.56
CA TYR A 75 15.27 -13.25 9.59
C TYR A 75 14.07 -14.14 9.89
N ALA A 76 13.34 -13.93 11.00
CA ALA A 76 12.54 -15.01 11.57
C ALA A 76 11.22 -14.63 12.23
N SER A 77 10.86 -13.35 12.31
CA SER A 77 9.58 -12.93 12.90
C SER A 77 8.37 -13.31 12.04
N GLY A 78 8.58 -13.50 10.73
CA GLY A 78 7.55 -13.83 9.74
C GLY A 78 7.14 -12.65 8.85
N THR A 79 7.55 -11.42 9.16
CA THR A 79 7.40 -10.28 8.23
C THR A 79 8.32 -10.43 7.02
N ASN A 80 8.03 -9.73 5.93
CA ASN A 80 8.89 -9.73 4.74
C ASN A 80 9.89 -8.57 4.79
N HIS A 81 11.19 -8.86 4.58
CA HIS A 81 12.26 -7.86 4.58
C HIS A 81 12.51 -7.21 3.21
N VAL A 82 11.76 -7.60 2.17
CA VAL A 82 11.80 -6.92 0.87
C VAL A 82 10.85 -5.73 0.94
N LEU A 83 11.42 -4.55 1.15
CA LEU A 83 10.69 -3.33 1.49
C LEU A 83 11.01 -2.17 0.53
N PRO A 84 10.10 -1.21 0.40
CA PRO A 84 10.36 0.00 -0.37
C PRO A 84 11.35 0.93 0.34
N THR A 85 12.42 1.31 -0.35
CA THR A 85 13.46 2.24 0.12
C THR A 85 13.29 3.64 -0.48
N TYR A 86 14.20 4.57 -0.20
CA TYR A 86 14.26 5.90 -0.84
C TYR A 86 12.95 6.70 -0.79
N GLY A 87 12.19 6.56 0.30
CA GLY A 87 10.92 7.25 0.51
C GLY A 87 9.71 6.62 -0.20
N TYR A 88 9.90 5.50 -0.92
CA TYR A 88 8.82 4.80 -1.61
C TYR A 88 7.78 4.18 -0.65
N ALA A 89 8.09 4.04 0.65
CA ALA A 89 7.11 3.65 1.67
C ALA A 89 5.89 4.60 1.77
N ARG A 90 5.91 5.76 1.08
CA ARG A 90 4.73 6.61 0.89
C ARG A 90 3.64 5.96 0.05
N ASN A 91 4.04 5.19 -0.96
CA ASN A 91 3.17 4.73 -2.04
C ASN A 91 3.24 3.22 -2.30
N TYR A 92 4.24 2.54 -1.74
CA TYR A 92 4.49 1.11 -1.90
C TYR A 92 4.40 0.39 -0.55
N SER A 93 4.02 -0.88 -0.60
CA SER A 93 3.96 -1.77 0.57
C SER A 93 5.17 -2.70 0.63
N SER A 94 5.37 -3.33 1.78
CA SER A 94 6.20 -4.53 1.92
C SER A 94 5.77 -5.61 0.91
N LEU A 95 6.73 -6.36 0.36
CA LEU A 95 6.42 -7.50 -0.49
C LEU A 95 5.56 -8.52 0.28
N GLY A 96 4.41 -8.86 -0.27
CA GLY A 96 3.47 -9.81 0.30
C GLY A 96 2.93 -10.79 -0.73
N LEU A 97 2.00 -11.63 -0.29
CA LEU A 97 1.37 -12.61 -1.17
C LEU A 97 0.66 -11.95 -2.36
N LEU A 98 0.08 -10.76 -2.16
CA LEU A 98 -0.66 -10.03 -3.19
C LEU A 98 0.21 -9.63 -4.39
N ASP A 99 1.52 -9.45 -4.21
CA ASP A 99 2.45 -9.11 -5.29
C ASP A 99 2.66 -10.27 -6.28
N PHE A 100 2.32 -11.50 -5.87
CA PHE A 100 2.36 -12.70 -6.72
C PHE A 100 0.97 -13.07 -7.27
N MET A 101 -0.05 -12.26 -6.98
CA MET A 101 -1.43 -12.49 -7.41
C MET A 101 -1.86 -11.48 -8.48
N ARG A 102 -2.87 -11.86 -9.26
CA ARG A 102 -3.62 -10.93 -10.12
C ARG A 102 -5.06 -10.86 -9.62
N ARG A 103 -5.60 -9.64 -9.48
CA ARG A 103 -7.01 -9.41 -9.11
C ARG A 103 -7.82 -9.20 -10.38
N TYR A 104 -8.78 -10.08 -10.64
CA TYR A 104 -9.73 -9.96 -11.75
C TYR A 104 -11.09 -9.55 -11.21
N THR A 105 -11.75 -8.60 -11.88
CA THR A 105 -13.19 -8.34 -11.69
C THR A 105 -13.96 -9.12 -12.75
N ILE A 106 -14.99 -9.84 -12.33
CA ILE A 106 -15.82 -10.69 -13.20
C ILE A 106 -17.26 -10.21 -13.06
N GLN A 107 -17.94 -10.03 -14.20
CA GLN A 107 -19.35 -9.68 -14.24
C GLN A 107 -20.10 -10.58 -15.22
N GLU A 108 -21.30 -10.97 -14.83
CA GLU A 108 -22.24 -11.75 -15.63
C GLU A 108 -23.64 -11.18 -15.39
N LEU A 109 -24.34 -10.82 -16.47
CA LEU A 109 -25.70 -10.28 -16.40
C LEU A 109 -26.66 -11.33 -16.94
N SER A 110 -27.72 -11.60 -16.18
CA SER A 110 -28.90 -12.27 -16.72
C SER A 110 -29.63 -11.37 -17.70
N GLU A 111 -30.60 -11.92 -18.41
CA GLU A 111 -31.48 -11.13 -19.29
C GLU A 111 -32.22 -10.04 -18.50
N ASP A 112 -32.79 -10.37 -17.34
CA ASP A 112 -33.45 -9.39 -16.46
C ASP A 112 -32.47 -8.32 -15.95
N GLY A 113 -31.24 -8.72 -15.65
CA GLY A 113 -30.17 -7.79 -15.27
C GLY A 113 -29.86 -6.79 -16.39
N MET A 114 -29.79 -7.26 -17.65
CA MET A 114 -29.63 -6.42 -18.82
C MET A 114 -30.84 -5.50 -19.04
N ARG A 115 -32.07 -6.00 -18.87
CA ARG A 115 -33.29 -5.17 -18.99
C ARG A 115 -33.34 -4.06 -17.93
N ASN A 116 -32.89 -4.35 -16.72
CA ASN A 116 -32.88 -3.39 -15.62
C ASN A 116 -31.75 -2.35 -15.76
N LEU A 117 -30.52 -2.78 -16.04
CA LEU A 117 -29.36 -1.89 -16.08
C LEU A 117 -29.18 -1.18 -17.43
N GLY A 118 -29.60 -1.82 -18.52
CA GLY A 118 -29.39 -1.37 -19.89
C GLY A 118 -29.86 0.06 -20.16
N PRO A 119 -31.07 0.48 -19.74
CA PRO A 119 -31.54 1.84 -19.92
C PRO A 119 -30.62 2.89 -19.29
N ALA A 120 -30.10 2.63 -18.08
CA ALA A 120 -29.16 3.54 -17.43
C ALA A 120 -27.83 3.61 -18.20
N ILE A 121 -27.30 2.46 -18.65
CA ILE A 121 -26.06 2.43 -19.46
C ILE A 121 -26.24 3.23 -20.76
N MET A 122 -27.38 3.07 -21.45
CA MET A 122 -27.65 3.80 -22.68
C MET A 122 -27.73 5.31 -22.47
N GLN A 123 -28.33 5.78 -21.37
CA GLN A 123 -28.40 7.21 -21.04
C GLN A 123 -27.02 7.78 -20.69
N LEU A 124 -26.22 7.04 -19.92
CA LEU A 124 -24.85 7.45 -19.59
C LEU A 124 -23.98 7.51 -20.86
N ALA A 125 -24.06 6.49 -21.71
CA ALA A 125 -23.30 6.45 -22.96
C ALA A 125 -23.71 7.56 -23.94
N ASP A 126 -24.99 7.95 -23.96
CA ASP A 126 -25.49 9.09 -24.74
C ASP A 126 -24.92 10.42 -24.21
N ALA A 127 -24.97 10.62 -22.88
CA ALA A 127 -24.42 11.81 -22.23
C ALA A 127 -22.89 11.96 -22.43
N GLU A 128 -22.18 10.86 -22.58
CA GLU A 128 -20.74 10.82 -22.89
C GLU A 128 -20.44 10.92 -24.40
N GLY A 129 -21.45 10.89 -25.27
CA GLY A 129 -21.28 10.90 -26.74
C GLY A 129 -20.65 9.62 -27.30
N LEU A 130 -20.85 8.48 -26.63
CA LEU A 130 -20.28 7.17 -26.97
C LEU A 130 -21.31 6.25 -27.64
N ASP A 131 -21.71 6.58 -28.88
CA ASP A 131 -22.75 5.86 -29.62
C ASP A 131 -22.52 4.34 -29.72
N ALA A 132 -21.27 3.90 -29.92
CA ALA A 132 -20.95 2.48 -30.01
C ALA A 132 -21.23 1.71 -28.71
N HIS A 133 -20.99 2.33 -27.55
CA HIS A 133 -21.28 1.74 -26.24
C HIS A 133 -22.79 1.66 -26.02
N ARG A 134 -23.52 2.73 -26.35
CA ARG A 134 -24.99 2.78 -26.31
C ARG A 134 -25.60 1.70 -27.21
N ASN A 135 -25.12 1.59 -28.44
CA ASN A 135 -25.63 0.64 -29.43
C ASN A 135 -25.38 -0.82 -29.01
N ALA A 136 -24.25 -1.12 -28.36
CA ALA A 136 -23.96 -2.47 -27.86
C ALA A 136 -25.03 -2.96 -26.85
N VAL A 137 -25.57 -2.06 -26.02
CA VAL A 137 -26.69 -2.35 -25.12
C VAL A 137 -28.01 -2.39 -25.88
N GLY A 138 -28.27 -1.39 -26.73
CA GLY A 138 -29.49 -1.30 -27.53
C GLY A 138 -29.78 -2.56 -28.33
N TYR A 139 -28.79 -3.10 -29.06
CA TYR A 139 -28.96 -4.32 -29.84
C TYR A 139 -29.38 -5.54 -28.99
N ARG A 140 -28.90 -5.63 -27.75
CA ARG A 140 -29.26 -6.73 -26.84
C ARG A 140 -30.67 -6.55 -26.31
N LEU A 141 -31.04 -5.35 -25.89
CA LEU A 141 -32.40 -5.05 -25.44
C LEU A 141 -33.42 -5.25 -26.55
N ASP A 142 -33.12 -4.81 -27.78
CA ASP A 142 -33.99 -5.00 -28.94
C ASP A 142 -34.20 -6.50 -29.23
N LYS A 143 -33.14 -7.30 -29.17
CA LYS A 143 -33.24 -8.76 -29.35
C LYS A 143 -34.09 -9.41 -28.25
N LEU A 144 -33.86 -9.01 -27.00
CA LEU A 144 -34.58 -9.52 -25.84
C LEU A 144 -36.07 -9.15 -25.85
N ASN A 145 -36.43 -7.96 -26.34
CA ASN A 145 -37.83 -7.54 -26.46
C ASN A 145 -38.55 -8.35 -27.55
N LYS A 146 -37.91 -8.60 -28.70
CA LYS A 146 -38.48 -9.39 -29.80
C LYS A 146 -38.68 -10.89 -29.51
N GLN A 147 -38.06 -11.42 -28.45
CA GLN A 147 -38.24 -12.81 -28.01
C GLN A 147 -39.44 -12.99 -27.07
N ASN A 148 -39.98 -11.89 -26.53
CA ASN A 148 -41.14 -11.89 -25.65
C ASN A 148 -42.47 -11.59 -26.37
N ASP A 149 -42.39 -11.25 -27.66
CA ASP A 149 -43.53 -11.05 -28.58
C ASP A 149 -43.79 -12.34 -29.39
#